data_AF-A0A950PJX1-F1
#
_entry.id   AF-A0A950PJX1-F1
#
_cell.length_a   1.000
_cell.length_b   1.000
_cell.length_c   1.000
_cell.angle_alpha   90.00
_cell.angle_beta   90.00
_cell.angle_gamma   90.00
#
_symmetry.space_group_name_H-M   'P 1'
#
loop_
_entity.id
_entity.type
_entity.pdbx_description
1 polymer ?
#
loop_
_entity_poly.entity_id
_entity_poly.type
_entity_poly.pdbx_seq_one_letter_code
_entity_poly.pdbx_strand_id
1 'polypeptide(L)'
;MGKASRAKRERRGRQHRTGHKSSEPDVILPSSGEHSLASGYSLGMYTYGKHLVSGQMPEWLQWADPLDLLFIGLACEPGYLPPDGEYVVANGREAWLDKLRPTPSWEGVEDLIRLMVRFAVEQQLPIDSSDFHLHFARRLAADTALACRRPLPAELRPARALAGSRTLAEPHAFARAVAGRPMADGSELADLLRLAEVDLDVPWDTTPHDALRLGMRRLRRWSMPSEIIPALALFAGIHGFDDQDAADFPAFGARASAWLTGIPEGTPLAELADTICAGVAERRAAADILREILAMPQATLPVPEEDWTWRSSTGLAAVREATALGLSPLTRHGQVIMMDPVQDAIMAALQEEQETMALRSTQRDAFGCPLPDDGWFAQAQRMVSKENIAPPRFSAATAHATEHTGLMPPLPTGFPDPEHQKRWDQAVAEYCDEHPDTEHDPRTEGLRRAQQMLAFETFVAHRHPRVGQAVVAELRAHPTNWRVDMLATGFPCDTADELAQPAVRARLDELARAFDVASSSI
;
A
#
# COMPACT_ATOMS: atom_id res chain seq x y z
N MET A 1 21.52 -36.68 70.76
CA MET A 1 20.30 -37.34 70.24
C MET A 1 19.79 -36.47 69.09
N GLY A 2 19.57 -36.88 67.84
CA GLY A 2 19.92 -38.07 67.05
C GLY A 2 19.82 -37.65 65.56
N LYS A 3 20.71 -38.17 64.69
CA LYS A 3 20.85 -37.78 63.27
C LYS A 3 20.33 -38.86 62.31
N ALA A 4 19.77 -38.40 61.18
CA ALA A 4 19.51 -39.13 59.92
C ALA A 4 20.84 -39.63 59.27
N SER A 5 20.94 -40.44 58.20
CA SER A 5 20.14 -40.57 56.99
C SER A 5 20.71 -41.70 56.10
N ARG A 6 19.83 -42.55 55.56
CA ARG A 6 19.68 -42.92 54.13
C ARG A 6 20.90 -43.44 53.32
N ALA A 7 20.91 -44.75 53.06
CA ALA A 7 21.70 -45.41 52.00
C ALA A 7 20.94 -46.60 51.40
N LYS A 8 20.66 -46.56 50.08
CA LYS A 8 20.51 -47.69 49.13
C LYS A 8 19.68 -47.21 47.93
N ARG A 9 20.24 -47.22 46.72
CA ARG A 9 20.25 -48.41 45.84
C ARG A 9 20.69 -47.99 44.43
N GLU A 10 21.93 -48.32 44.10
CA GLU A 10 22.44 -48.37 42.73
C GLU A 10 22.33 -49.81 42.17
N ARG A 11 22.29 -49.89 40.83
CA ARG A 11 22.67 -51.02 39.94
C ARG A 11 21.73 -52.22 39.77
N ARG A 12 21.07 -52.24 38.61
CA ARG A 12 20.82 -53.35 37.63
C ARG A 12 19.88 -52.77 36.55
N GLY A 13 20.04 -52.90 35.25
CA GLY A 13 20.95 -53.65 34.41
C GLY A 13 20.99 -53.05 33.00
N ARG A 14 22.00 -53.43 32.24
CA ARG A 14 22.35 -52.98 30.89
C ARG A 14 22.10 -54.14 29.94
N GLN A 15 21.15 -54.06 29.01
CA GLN A 15 21.18 -54.79 27.73
C GLN A 15 20.08 -54.33 26.74
N HIS A 16 20.56 -53.93 25.56
CA HIS A 16 19.97 -53.88 24.22
C HIS A 16 18.49 -53.48 24.00
N ARG A 17 18.32 -52.37 23.28
CA ARG A 17 17.57 -52.39 22.01
C ARG A 17 17.97 -51.25 21.09
N THR A 18 18.37 -51.64 19.88
CA THR A 18 18.47 -50.85 18.67
C THR A 18 17.17 -50.05 18.46
N GLY A 19 17.29 -48.73 18.35
CA GLY A 19 16.15 -47.84 18.08
C GLY A 19 16.62 -46.68 17.22
N HIS A 20 15.86 -46.43 16.16
CA HIS A 20 16.00 -45.36 15.18
C HIS A 20 16.68 -44.09 15.70
N LYS A 21 17.76 -43.66 15.01
CA LYS A 21 18.08 -42.23 14.93
C LYS A 21 16.90 -41.55 14.21
N SER A 22 15.94 -41.06 14.99
CA SER A 22 15.11 -39.96 14.55
C SER A 22 16.06 -38.78 14.29
N SER A 23 16.14 -38.36 13.04
CA SER A 23 16.71 -37.08 12.66
C SER A 23 15.90 -35.99 13.34
N GLU A 24 16.34 -35.56 14.53
CA GLU A 24 15.93 -34.28 15.08
C GLU A 24 16.38 -33.19 14.08
N PRO A 25 15.51 -32.23 13.74
CA PRO A 25 15.91 -31.12 12.89
C PRO A 25 17.01 -30.35 13.61
N ASP A 26 18.18 -30.20 12.97
CA ASP A 26 19.25 -29.34 13.44
C ASP A 26 18.66 -27.98 13.82
N VAL A 27 18.73 -27.67 15.11
CA VAL A 27 18.20 -26.46 15.70
C VAL A 27 18.93 -25.27 15.08
N ILE A 28 18.24 -24.53 14.20
CA ILE A 28 18.67 -23.25 13.64
C ILE A 28 18.53 -22.19 14.74
N LEU A 29 19.33 -22.28 15.81
CA LEU A 29 19.45 -21.18 16.76
C LEU A 29 20.89 -20.65 16.70
N PRO A 30 21.11 -19.41 16.24
CA PRO A 30 22.43 -18.80 16.27
C PRO A 30 22.93 -18.71 17.72
N SER A 31 24.22 -18.95 17.92
CA SER A 31 24.88 -18.81 19.21
C SER A 31 24.72 -17.38 19.74
N SER A 32 24.42 -17.28 21.04
CA SER A 32 24.12 -16.06 21.77
C SER A 32 25.17 -14.94 21.60
N GLY A 33 24.78 -13.81 21.01
CA GLY A 33 25.48 -12.53 21.18
C GLY A 33 25.44 -11.57 19.99
N GLU A 34 25.36 -12.07 18.76
CA GLU A 34 25.45 -11.25 17.55
C GLU A 34 24.07 -11.09 16.90
N HIS A 35 23.31 -10.08 17.33
CA HIS A 35 22.03 -9.70 16.72
C HIS A 35 22.27 -9.04 15.35
N SER A 36 22.52 -9.86 14.33
CA SER A 36 22.51 -9.49 12.91
C SER A 36 21.10 -9.61 12.33
N LEU A 37 20.87 -9.04 11.14
CA LEU A 37 19.60 -9.17 10.43
C LEU A 37 19.25 -10.65 10.17
N ALA A 38 20.23 -11.47 9.77
CA ALA A 38 20.04 -12.90 9.55
C ALA A 38 19.64 -13.66 10.83
N SER A 39 20.27 -13.33 11.96
CA SER A 39 19.89 -13.92 13.25
C SER A 39 18.52 -13.46 13.73
N GLY A 40 18.17 -12.19 13.50
CA GLY A 40 16.86 -11.62 13.79
C GLY A 40 15.78 -12.35 13.01
N TYR A 41 15.94 -12.47 11.70
CA TYR A 41 15.04 -13.24 10.86
C TYR A 41 14.89 -14.69 11.33
N SER A 42 15.99 -15.35 11.71
CA SER A 42 15.96 -16.73 12.22
C SER A 42 15.18 -16.86 13.54
N LEU A 43 15.31 -15.90 14.44
CA LEU A 43 14.53 -15.86 15.69
C LEU A 43 13.05 -15.57 15.42
N GLY A 44 12.76 -14.71 14.44
CA GLY A 44 11.39 -14.48 13.95
C GLY A 44 10.78 -15.77 13.41
N MET A 45 11.53 -16.50 12.60
CA MET A 45 11.13 -17.82 12.08
C MET A 45 10.91 -18.85 13.16
N TYR A 46 11.68 -18.82 14.24
CA TYR A 46 11.41 -19.67 15.41
C TYR A 46 10.05 -19.33 16.04
N THR A 47 9.75 -18.04 16.24
CA THR A 47 8.43 -17.59 16.75
C THR A 47 7.31 -17.99 15.80
N TYR A 48 7.48 -17.79 14.50
CA TYR A 48 6.53 -18.19 13.46
C TYR A 48 6.27 -19.70 13.48
N GLY A 49 7.35 -20.50 13.44
CA GLY A 49 7.29 -21.97 13.45
C GLY A 49 6.63 -22.53 14.71
N LYS A 50 6.84 -21.91 15.88
CA LYS A 50 6.18 -22.29 17.13
C LYS A 50 4.65 -22.17 17.03
N HIS A 51 4.16 -21.06 16.47
CA HIS A 51 2.71 -20.82 16.30
C HIS A 51 2.11 -21.67 15.18
N LEU A 52 2.87 -21.90 14.11
CA LEU A 52 2.49 -22.82 13.04
C LEU A 52 2.31 -24.25 13.58
N VAL A 53 3.28 -24.77 14.34
CA VAL A 53 3.24 -26.13 14.89
C VAL A 53 2.19 -26.29 15.99
N SER A 54 1.92 -25.26 16.79
CA SER A 54 0.87 -25.32 17.81
C SER A 54 -0.55 -25.29 17.23
N GLY A 55 -0.71 -24.92 15.95
CA GLY A 55 -2.02 -24.71 15.32
C GLY A 55 -2.75 -23.49 15.87
N GLN A 56 -2.04 -22.58 16.54
CA GLN A 56 -2.60 -21.36 17.16
C GLN A 56 -2.02 -20.10 16.51
N MET A 57 -1.81 -20.14 15.20
CA MET A 57 -1.25 -19.00 14.47
C MET A 57 -2.29 -17.88 14.35
N PRO A 58 -2.01 -16.67 14.90
CA PRO A 58 -2.87 -15.51 14.68
C PRO A 58 -3.00 -15.24 13.18
N GLU A 59 -4.18 -14.77 12.75
CA GLU A 59 -4.46 -14.49 11.34
C GLU A 59 -3.45 -13.53 10.73
N TRP A 60 -3.18 -12.40 11.39
CA TRP A 60 -2.20 -11.42 10.94
C TRP A 60 -0.78 -12.00 10.77
N LEU A 61 -0.38 -12.98 11.59
CA LEU A 61 0.93 -13.61 11.49
C LEU A 61 1.01 -14.51 10.25
N GLN A 62 -0.11 -15.05 9.77
CA GLN A 62 -0.15 -15.80 8.49
C GLN A 62 0.12 -14.90 7.29
N TRP A 63 -0.04 -13.59 7.46
CA TRP A 63 0.20 -12.55 6.47
C TRP A 63 1.55 -11.85 6.64
N ALA A 64 2.31 -12.15 7.70
CA ALA A 64 3.59 -11.51 7.99
C ALA A 64 4.59 -11.71 6.84
N ASP A 65 5.25 -10.63 6.45
CA ASP A 65 6.31 -10.65 5.43
C ASP A 65 7.70 -10.82 6.06
N PRO A 66 8.78 -10.88 5.25
CA PRO A 66 10.11 -11.08 5.80
C PRO A 66 10.61 -9.98 6.75
N LEU A 67 10.18 -8.73 6.58
CA LEU A 67 10.55 -7.63 7.47
C LEU A 67 9.76 -7.66 8.77
N ASP A 68 8.51 -8.16 8.77
CA ASP A 68 7.76 -8.45 9.99
C ASP A 68 8.48 -9.50 10.84
N LEU A 69 8.85 -10.62 10.23
CA LEU A 69 9.54 -11.71 10.94
C LEU A 69 10.91 -11.25 11.46
N LEU A 70 11.63 -10.45 10.67
CA LEU A 70 12.86 -9.81 11.10
C LEU A 70 12.65 -8.94 12.34
N PHE A 71 11.64 -8.05 12.32
CA PHE A 71 11.34 -7.19 13.46
C PHE A 71 10.93 -7.99 14.68
N ILE A 72 10.02 -8.96 14.54
CA ILE A 72 9.59 -9.85 15.63
C ILE A 72 10.78 -10.53 16.29
N GLY A 73 11.70 -11.09 15.50
CA GLY A 73 12.87 -11.79 16.04
C GLY A 73 13.92 -10.89 16.69
N LEU A 74 13.91 -9.58 16.39
CA LEU A 74 14.80 -8.59 17.01
C LEU A 74 14.16 -7.84 18.19
N ALA A 75 12.84 -7.72 18.22
CA ALA A 75 12.10 -6.92 19.19
C ALA A 75 11.46 -7.75 20.29
N CYS A 76 11.00 -8.97 19.99
CA CYS A 76 10.23 -9.81 20.91
C CYS A 76 11.11 -10.88 21.56
N GLU A 77 10.70 -11.33 22.75
CA GLU A 77 11.27 -12.55 23.33
C GLU A 77 10.97 -13.76 22.41
N PRO A 78 11.94 -14.67 22.20
CA PRO A 78 11.75 -15.80 21.31
C PRO A 78 10.50 -16.64 21.67
N GLY A 79 9.57 -16.74 20.72
CA GLY A 79 8.32 -17.48 20.91
C GLY A 79 7.23 -16.75 21.68
N TYR A 80 7.38 -15.45 21.94
CA TYR A 80 6.33 -14.58 22.50
C TYR A 80 5.85 -13.58 21.45
N LEU A 81 4.53 -13.39 21.38
CA LEU A 81 3.88 -12.32 20.60
C LEU A 81 2.96 -11.53 21.54
N PRO A 82 2.90 -10.19 21.38
CA PRO A 82 1.91 -9.41 22.11
C PRO A 82 0.49 -9.86 21.71
N PRO A 83 -0.47 -9.95 22.67
CA PRO A 83 -1.89 -10.10 22.35
C PRO A 83 -2.32 -8.96 21.43
N ASP A 84 -3.04 -9.27 20.35
CA ASP A 84 -3.46 -8.30 19.30
C ASP A 84 -2.28 -7.51 18.68
N GLY A 85 -1.10 -8.14 18.65
CA GLY A 85 0.18 -7.52 18.32
C GLY A 85 0.41 -7.10 16.88
N GLU A 86 -0.55 -7.24 15.96
CA GLU A 86 -0.38 -6.85 14.54
C GLU A 86 0.05 -5.39 14.42
N TYR A 87 -0.79 -4.48 14.91
CA TYR A 87 -0.58 -3.04 14.80
C TYR A 87 0.67 -2.58 15.54
N VAL A 88 0.97 -3.18 16.69
CA VAL A 88 2.18 -2.89 17.49
C VAL A 88 3.43 -3.34 16.74
N VAL A 89 3.39 -4.53 16.13
CA VAL A 89 4.49 -5.05 15.31
C VAL A 89 4.70 -4.17 14.09
N ALA A 90 3.62 -3.82 13.37
CA ALA A 90 3.72 -3.00 12.17
C ALA A 90 4.22 -1.58 12.47
N ASN A 91 3.62 -0.88 13.44
CA ASN A 91 4.07 0.46 13.84
C ASN A 91 5.51 0.45 14.39
N GLY A 92 5.84 -0.56 15.21
CA GLY A 92 7.19 -0.73 15.72
C GLY A 92 8.20 -0.98 14.61
N ARG A 93 7.87 -1.86 13.66
CA ARG A 93 8.69 -2.16 12.48
C ARG A 93 8.94 -0.90 11.67
N GLU A 94 7.91 -0.13 11.32
CA GLU A 94 8.06 1.08 10.52
C GLU A 94 8.90 2.14 11.25
N ALA A 95 8.62 2.38 12.53
CA ALA A 95 9.41 3.31 13.33
C ALA A 95 10.88 2.88 13.44
N TRP A 96 11.13 1.56 13.49
CA TRP A 96 12.49 1.02 13.51
C TRP A 96 13.19 1.20 12.17
N LEU A 97 12.50 0.92 11.06
CA LEU A 97 13.03 1.16 9.71
C LEU A 97 13.33 2.66 9.51
N ASP A 98 12.45 3.56 9.93
CA ASP A 98 12.67 5.02 9.91
C ASP A 98 13.98 5.42 10.63
N LYS A 99 14.28 4.80 11.79
CA LYS A 99 15.53 5.04 12.53
C LYS A 99 16.75 4.40 11.86
N LEU A 100 16.57 3.32 11.11
CA LEU A 100 17.65 2.63 10.40
C LEU A 100 18.05 3.32 9.09
N ARG A 101 17.09 3.83 8.31
CA ARG A 101 17.31 4.44 6.98
C ARG A 101 18.44 5.47 6.92
N PRO A 102 18.61 6.41 7.88
CA PRO A 102 19.70 7.39 7.81
C PRO A 102 21.08 6.83 8.23
N THR A 103 21.19 5.54 8.54
CA THR A 103 22.41 4.92 9.07
C THR A 103 23.09 4.01 8.05
N PRO A 104 24.41 3.77 8.16
CA PRO A 104 25.10 2.79 7.30
C PRO A 104 24.56 1.35 7.42
N SER A 105 23.78 1.04 8.46
CA SER A 105 23.18 -0.30 8.61
C SER A 105 22.02 -0.54 7.63
N TRP A 106 21.49 0.52 7.03
CA TRP A 106 20.40 0.44 6.04
C TRP A 106 20.79 -0.37 4.80
N GLU A 107 22.04 -0.24 4.34
CA GLU A 107 22.57 -1.01 3.19
C GLU A 107 22.37 -2.51 3.40
N GLY A 108 22.53 -3.01 4.63
CA GLY A 108 22.29 -4.42 4.96
C GLY A 108 20.83 -4.85 4.84
N VAL A 109 19.88 -3.92 5.05
CA VAL A 109 18.44 -4.15 4.86
C VAL A 109 18.11 -4.16 3.37
N GLU A 110 18.63 -3.20 2.60
CA GLU A 110 18.46 -3.16 1.15
C GLU A 110 19.03 -4.41 0.46
N ASP A 111 20.22 -4.86 0.88
CA ASP A 111 20.83 -6.10 0.40
C ASP A 111 19.96 -7.33 0.71
N LEU A 112 19.37 -7.36 1.92
CA LEU A 112 18.44 -8.43 2.31
C LEU A 112 17.19 -8.41 1.43
N ILE A 113 16.65 -7.23 1.11
CA ILE A 113 15.49 -7.06 0.22
C ILE A 113 15.81 -7.47 -1.22
N ARG A 114 16.96 -7.04 -1.76
CA ARG A 114 17.41 -7.49 -3.09
C ARG A 114 17.58 -9.01 -3.14
N LEU A 115 18.15 -9.59 -2.08
CA LEU A 115 18.31 -11.03 -1.95
C LEU A 115 16.96 -11.76 -1.85
N MET A 116 16.00 -11.25 -1.08
CA MET A 116 14.69 -11.88 -0.88
C MET A 116 13.87 -11.87 -2.18
N VAL A 117 13.84 -10.74 -2.90
CA VAL A 117 13.11 -10.62 -4.17
C VAL A 117 13.73 -11.52 -5.23
N ARG A 118 15.06 -11.50 -5.37
CA ARG A 118 15.75 -12.40 -6.30
C ARG A 118 15.46 -13.86 -5.96
N PHE A 119 15.51 -14.24 -4.70
CA PHE A 119 15.21 -15.60 -4.26
C PHE A 119 13.77 -16.01 -4.56
N ALA A 120 12.80 -15.10 -4.34
CA ALA A 120 11.39 -15.34 -4.66
C ALA A 120 11.18 -15.65 -6.15
N VAL A 121 11.81 -14.86 -7.03
CA VAL A 121 11.75 -15.04 -8.48
C VAL A 121 12.45 -16.35 -8.90
N GLU A 122 13.65 -16.62 -8.38
CA GLU A 122 14.41 -17.83 -8.69
C GLU A 122 13.68 -19.11 -8.26
N GLN A 123 13.00 -19.08 -7.11
CA GLN A 123 12.28 -20.24 -6.57
C GLN A 123 10.79 -20.28 -6.96
N GLN A 124 10.28 -19.24 -7.63
CA GLN A 124 8.85 -19.06 -7.92
C GLN A 124 7.98 -19.18 -6.66
N LEU A 125 8.47 -18.63 -5.55
CA LEU A 125 7.80 -18.64 -4.26
C LEU A 125 7.40 -17.21 -3.86
N PRO A 126 6.13 -16.94 -3.53
CA PRO A 126 5.72 -15.66 -3.00
C PRO A 126 6.47 -15.26 -1.72
N ILE A 127 6.94 -14.02 -1.62
CA ILE A 127 7.74 -13.53 -0.48
C ILE A 127 7.01 -13.61 0.88
N ASP A 128 5.69 -13.62 0.84
CA ASP A 128 4.77 -13.69 1.99
C ASP A 128 4.26 -15.11 2.23
N SER A 129 4.78 -16.13 1.55
CA SER A 129 4.37 -17.53 1.77
C SER A 129 5.19 -18.23 2.85
N SER A 130 4.54 -19.18 3.55
CA SER A 130 5.23 -20.03 4.54
C SER A 130 6.41 -20.81 3.94
N ASP A 131 6.26 -21.30 2.71
CA ASP A 131 7.32 -22.03 2.01
C ASP A 131 8.50 -21.11 1.70
N PHE A 132 8.25 -19.90 1.20
CA PHE A 132 9.30 -18.90 1.02
C PHE A 132 10.06 -18.68 2.32
N HIS A 133 9.36 -18.42 3.43
CA HIS A 133 9.99 -18.12 4.70
C HIS A 133 10.93 -19.22 5.18
N LEU A 134 10.52 -20.49 5.06
CA LEU A 134 11.32 -21.67 5.41
C LEU A 134 12.55 -21.81 4.50
N HIS A 135 12.35 -21.70 3.19
CA HIS A 135 13.42 -21.84 2.21
C HIS A 135 14.44 -20.70 2.30
N PHE A 136 13.97 -19.47 2.53
CA PHE A 136 14.80 -18.29 2.69
C PHE A 136 15.62 -18.35 3.99
N ALA A 137 15.03 -18.77 5.12
CA ALA A 137 15.80 -19.00 6.35
C ALA A 137 16.93 -20.01 6.16
N ARG A 138 16.69 -21.11 5.43
CA ARG A 138 17.74 -22.09 5.09
C ARG A 138 18.83 -21.47 4.21
N ARG A 139 18.47 -20.64 3.23
CA ARG A 139 19.43 -19.92 2.39
C ARG A 139 20.31 -18.98 3.21
N LEU A 140 19.71 -18.20 4.10
CA LEU A 140 20.42 -17.33 5.03
C LEU A 140 21.35 -18.13 5.94
N ALA A 141 20.89 -19.27 6.46
CA ALA A 141 21.68 -20.15 7.34
C ALA A 141 22.90 -20.77 6.63
N ALA A 142 22.79 -21.11 5.34
CA ALA A 142 23.83 -21.77 4.56
C ALA A 142 24.97 -20.81 4.13
N ASP A 143 24.69 -19.53 3.96
CA ASP A 143 25.64 -18.56 3.40
C ASP A 143 26.18 -17.62 4.49
N THR A 144 27.41 -17.88 4.91
CA THR A 144 28.06 -17.12 5.98
C THR A 144 28.67 -15.80 5.52
N ALA A 145 28.79 -15.57 4.20
CA ALA A 145 29.41 -14.38 3.62
C ALA A 145 28.42 -13.22 3.42
N LEU A 146 27.13 -13.42 3.66
CA LEU A 146 26.09 -12.41 3.45
C LEU A 146 26.27 -11.19 4.35
N ALA A 147 26.12 -9.99 3.78
CA ALA A 147 26.20 -8.72 4.50
C ALA A 147 25.19 -8.62 5.66
N CYS A 148 24.01 -9.25 5.52
CA CYS A 148 22.98 -9.31 6.55
C CYS A 148 23.38 -10.09 7.82
N ARG A 149 24.57 -10.72 7.84
CA ARG A 149 25.16 -11.35 9.03
C ARG A 149 26.05 -10.41 9.85
N ARG A 150 26.33 -9.20 9.36
CA ARG A 150 27.02 -8.18 10.16
C ARG A 150 26.19 -7.85 11.40
N PRO A 151 26.79 -7.79 12.60
CA PRO A 151 26.05 -7.44 13.82
C PRO A 151 25.43 -6.04 13.72
N LEU A 152 24.16 -5.92 14.11
CA LEU A 152 23.51 -4.62 14.22
C LEU A 152 24.01 -3.91 15.50
N PRO A 153 24.44 -2.64 15.40
CA PRO A 153 24.81 -1.84 16.57
C PRO A 153 23.69 -1.85 17.62
N ALA A 154 24.07 -1.85 18.90
CA ALA A 154 23.13 -2.11 19.98
C ALA A 154 22.01 -1.05 20.05
N GLU A 155 22.37 0.21 19.80
CA GLU A 155 21.50 1.38 19.73
C GLU A 155 20.49 1.31 18.58
N LEU A 156 20.79 0.57 17.51
CA LEU A 156 19.93 0.39 16.35
C LEU A 156 19.01 -0.84 16.46
N ARG A 157 19.11 -1.62 17.54
CA ARG A 157 18.20 -2.75 17.79
C ARG A 157 16.83 -2.23 18.21
N PRO A 158 15.70 -2.83 17.76
CA PRO A 158 14.35 -2.33 18.02
C PRO A 158 14.09 -1.93 19.47
N ALA A 159 14.42 -2.80 20.43
CA ALA A 159 14.18 -2.54 21.85
C ALA A 159 14.88 -1.28 22.40
N ARG A 160 16.02 -0.89 21.82
CA ARG A 160 16.74 0.34 22.21
C ARG A 160 16.38 1.53 21.32
N ALA A 161 16.26 1.31 20.01
CA ALA A 161 15.94 2.34 19.04
C ALA A 161 14.55 2.96 19.27
N LEU A 162 13.61 2.16 19.78
CA LEU A 162 12.22 2.56 20.03
C LEU A 162 11.92 2.82 21.50
N ALA A 163 12.93 2.88 22.37
CA ALA A 163 12.72 3.12 23.79
C ALA A 163 12.00 4.47 24.01
N GLY A 164 10.79 4.42 24.59
CA GLY A 164 9.95 5.60 24.82
C GLY A 164 9.16 6.08 23.60
N SER A 165 9.18 5.36 22.47
CA SER A 165 8.40 5.73 21.29
C SER A 165 6.91 5.46 21.49
N ARG A 166 6.07 6.43 21.10
CA ARG A 166 4.60 6.29 21.12
C ARG A 166 4.07 5.21 20.17
N THR A 167 4.84 4.80 19.17
CA THR A 167 4.44 3.78 18.18
C THR A 167 4.29 2.39 18.80
N LEU A 168 4.85 2.18 19.99
CA LEU A 168 4.70 0.97 20.80
C LEU A 168 3.59 1.08 21.86
N ALA A 169 2.85 2.19 21.91
CA ALA A 169 1.69 2.32 22.80
C ALA A 169 0.56 1.38 22.34
N GLU A 170 -0.13 0.74 23.28
CA GLU A 170 -1.20 -0.21 22.95
C GLU A 170 -2.34 0.45 22.13
N PRO A 171 -2.61 0.00 20.90
CA PRO A 171 -3.58 0.62 19.99
C PRO A 171 -5.07 0.40 20.35
N HIS A 172 -5.38 0.17 21.64
CA HIS A 172 -6.73 -0.18 22.10
C HIS A 172 -7.45 0.93 22.88
N ALA A 173 -7.01 2.18 22.76
CA ALA A 173 -7.79 3.30 23.30
C ALA A 173 -9.17 3.36 22.62
N PHE A 174 -9.22 3.17 21.29
CA PHE A 174 -10.45 3.38 20.53
C PHE A 174 -11.36 2.14 20.53
N ALA A 175 -10.79 0.94 20.40
CA ALA A 175 -11.57 -0.30 20.49
C ALA A 175 -12.33 -0.42 21.83
N ARG A 176 -11.71 0.04 22.94
CA ARG A 176 -12.37 0.14 24.26
C ARG A 176 -13.42 1.26 24.34
N ALA A 177 -13.30 2.29 23.51
CA ALA A 177 -14.28 3.37 23.43
C ALA A 177 -15.57 2.92 22.71
N VAL A 178 -15.51 1.96 21.78
CA VAL A 178 -16.65 1.57 20.92
C VAL A 178 -17.72 0.73 21.64
N ALA A 179 -17.35 -0.09 22.62
CA ALA A 179 -18.28 -1.04 23.22
C ALA A 179 -19.37 -0.36 24.10
N GLY A 180 -20.64 -0.48 23.69
CA GLY A 180 -21.82 -0.09 24.49
C GLY A 180 -22.10 1.42 24.55
N ARG A 181 -21.66 2.20 23.55
CA ARG A 181 -21.80 3.66 23.51
C ARG A 181 -22.98 4.16 22.69
N PRO A 182 -23.44 5.40 22.96
CA PRO A 182 -24.42 6.06 22.11
C PRO A 182 -23.82 6.24 20.71
N MET A 183 -24.57 5.80 19.72
CA MET A 183 -24.21 5.96 18.32
C MET A 183 -24.70 7.34 17.86
N ALA A 184 -23.84 8.11 17.22
CA ALA A 184 -24.23 9.31 16.51
C ALA A 184 -25.21 8.94 15.41
N ASP A 185 -26.26 9.75 15.28
CA ASP A 185 -27.17 9.68 14.16
C ASP A 185 -26.73 10.64 13.04
N GLY A 186 -27.47 10.64 11.93
CA GLY A 186 -27.16 11.50 10.79
C GLY A 186 -27.28 13.01 11.08
N SER A 187 -27.98 13.41 12.16
CA SER A 187 -28.15 14.83 12.53
C SER A 187 -26.90 15.39 13.21
N GLU A 188 -26.27 14.62 14.09
CA GLU A 188 -25.01 15.00 14.72
C GLU A 188 -23.90 15.17 13.67
N LEU A 189 -23.82 14.25 12.71
CA LEU A 189 -22.82 14.34 11.64
C LEU A 189 -23.10 15.52 10.69
N ALA A 190 -24.37 15.84 10.44
CA ALA A 190 -24.74 17.06 9.71
C ALA A 190 -24.43 18.35 10.50
N ASP A 191 -24.48 18.32 11.84
CA ASP A 191 -24.05 19.42 12.71
C ASP A 191 -22.54 19.58 12.69
N LEU A 192 -21.77 18.49 12.75
CA LEU A 192 -20.30 18.52 12.67
C LEU A 192 -19.80 19.03 11.32
N LEU A 193 -20.43 18.62 10.22
CA LEU A 193 -20.13 19.14 8.88
C LEU A 193 -20.38 20.65 8.77
N ARG A 194 -21.48 21.13 9.36
CA ARG A 194 -21.78 22.57 9.42
C ARG A 194 -20.80 23.33 10.30
N LEU A 195 -20.44 22.76 11.45
CA LEU A 195 -19.46 23.33 12.38
C LEU A 195 -18.08 23.49 11.74
N ALA A 196 -17.72 22.58 10.84
CA ALA A 196 -16.45 22.63 10.13
C ALA A 196 -16.45 23.59 8.92
N GLU A 197 -17.57 24.27 8.64
CA GLU A 197 -17.78 25.13 7.45
C GLU A 197 -17.32 24.48 6.15
N VAL A 198 -17.50 23.16 6.08
CA VAL A 198 -16.91 22.31 5.07
C VAL A 198 -17.68 22.46 3.75
N ASP A 199 -17.06 23.11 2.76
CA ASP A 199 -17.54 23.11 1.39
C ASP A 199 -17.16 21.77 0.71
N LEU A 200 -18.18 20.96 0.43
CA LEU A 200 -18.02 19.62 -0.14
C LEU A 200 -17.59 19.62 -1.62
N ASP A 201 -17.61 20.79 -2.27
CA ASP A 201 -17.32 20.95 -3.70
C ASP A 201 -15.93 21.54 -3.99
N VAL A 202 -15.10 21.73 -2.95
CA VAL A 202 -13.71 22.20 -3.11
C VAL A 202 -12.79 21.04 -3.54
N PRO A 203 -11.89 21.25 -4.54
CA PRO A 203 -10.89 20.26 -4.95
C PRO A 203 -9.96 19.83 -3.82
N TRP A 204 -9.43 18.62 -3.90
CA TRP A 204 -8.50 18.09 -2.89
C TRP A 204 -7.23 18.94 -2.78
N ASP A 205 -6.91 19.44 -1.59
CA ASP A 205 -5.76 20.32 -1.34
C ASP A 205 -4.69 19.72 -0.42
N THR A 206 -4.79 18.41 -0.11
CA THR A 206 -3.84 17.63 0.71
C THR A 206 -3.70 18.12 2.16
N THR A 207 -4.70 18.85 2.68
CA THR A 207 -4.73 19.33 4.06
C THR A 207 -5.49 18.38 5.00
N PRO A 208 -5.18 18.37 6.30
CA PRO A 208 -5.98 17.62 7.28
C PRO A 208 -7.45 18.03 7.34
N HIS A 209 -7.76 19.31 7.11
CA HIS A 209 -9.14 19.79 7.04
C HIS A 209 -9.91 19.11 5.90
N ASP A 210 -9.28 19.00 4.75
CA ASP A 210 -9.86 18.35 3.57
C ASP A 210 -10.05 16.83 3.76
N ALA A 211 -9.08 16.17 4.39
CA ALA A 211 -9.19 14.77 4.79
C ALA A 211 -10.37 14.53 5.75
N LEU A 212 -10.49 15.35 6.81
CA LEU A 212 -11.61 15.29 7.74
C LEU A 212 -12.96 15.48 7.03
N ARG A 213 -13.04 16.45 6.13
CA ARG A 213 -14.22 16.72 5.30
C ARG A 213 -14.61 15.50 4.47
N LEU A 214 -13.67 14.93 3.72
CA LEU A 214 -13.92 13.79 2.84
C LEU A 214 -14.37 12.57 3.66
N GLY A 215 -13.73 12.31 4.79
CA GLY A 215 -14.09 11.24 5.68
C GLY A 215 -15.47 11.41 6.30
N MET A 216 -15.81 12.60 6.82
CA MET A 216 -17.15 12.87 7.34
C MET A 216 -18.22 12.67 6.27
N ARG A 217 -17.94 13.06 5.01
CA ARG A 217 -18.83 12.81 3.88
C ARG A 217 -19.03 11.31 3.63
N ARG A 218 -17.97 10.51 3.68
CA ARG A 218 -18.03 9.04 3.51
C ARG A 218 -18.81 8.37 4.64
N LEU A 219 -18.58 8.83 5.87
CA LEU A 219 -19.19 8.29 7.08
C LEU A 219 -20.65 8.73 7.30
N ARG A 220 -21.16 9.73 6.55
CA ARG A 220 -22.46 10.42 6.79
C ARG A 220 -23.71 9.55 6.99
N ARG A 221 -23.68 8.30 6.52
CA ARG A 221 -24.85 7.39 6.54
C ARG A 221 -24.72 6.31 7.62
N TRP A 222 -23.59 6.27 8.32
CA TRP A 222 -23.27 5.23 9.26
C TRP A 222 -23.41 5.73 10.68
N SER A 223 -24.04 4.91 11.52
CA SER A 223 -24.07 5.15 12.95
C SER A 223 -22.74 4.70 13.56
N MET A 224 -22.12 5.55 14.38
CA MET A 224 -20.83 5.26 15.03
C MET A 224 -20.73 5.98 16.37
N PRO A 225 -19.88 5.53 17.31
CA PRO A 225 -19.68 6.25 18.57
C PRO A 225 -19.17 7.66 18.32
N SER A 226 -19.80 8.65 18.94
CA SER A 226 -19.56 10.06 18.61
C SER A 226 -18.12 10.48 18.90
N GLU A 227 -17.53 10.01 20.00
CA GLU A 227 -16.22 10.45 20.47
C GLU A 227 -15.08 10.12 19.50
N ILE A 228 -15.23 9.07 18.69
CA ILE A 228 -14.23 8.64 17.70
C ILE A 228 -14.46 9.17 16.29
N ILE A 229 -15.55 9.91 16.05
CA ILE A 229 -15.87 10.47 14.72
C ILE A 229 -14.68 11.23 14.13
N PRO A 230 -13.98 12.12 14.85
CA PRO A 230 -12.85 12.85 14.26
C PRO A 230 -11.72 11.91 13.80
N ALA A 231 -11.43 10.86 14.58
CA ALA A 231 -10.42 9.87 14.23
C ALA A 231 -10.81 9.07 12.99
N LEU A 232 -12.03 8.55 12.98
CA LEU A 232 -12.56 7.75 11.88
C LEU A 232 -12.71 8.58 10.61
N ALA A 233 -13.14 9.83 10.73
CA ALA A 233 -13.26 10.75 9.61
C ALA A 233 -11.88 11.03 9.01
N LEU A 234 -10.89 11.41 9.83
CA LEU A 234 -9.55 11.65 9.31
C LEU A 234 -9.01 10.41 8.58
N PHE A 235 -9.18 9.23 9.18
CA PHE A 235 -8.76 7.97 8.60
C PHE A 235 -9.50 7.63 7.29
N ALA A 236 -10.83 7.72 7.29
CA ALA A 236 -11.69 7.45 6.14
C ALA A 236 -11.47 8.41 4.98
N GLY A 237 -11.09 9.65 5.29
CA GLY A 237 -10.74 10.65 4.29
C GLY A 237 -9.52 10.23 3.49
N ILE A 238 -8.47 9.78 4.19
CA ILE A 238 -7.19 9.40 3.58
C ILE A 238 -7.26 8.02 2.94
N HIS A 239 -7.72 7.01 3.69
CA HIS A 239 -7.58 5.59 3.31
C HIS A 239 -8.85 4.97 2.73
N GLY A 240 -9.96 5.70 2.75
CA GLY A 240 -11.26 5.18 2.33
C GLY A 240 -12.08 4.58 3.47
N PHE A 241 -13.35 4.31 3.15
CA PHE A 241 -14.30 3.62 4.02
C PHE A 241 -15.39 2.99 3.17
N ASP A 242 -15.66 1.70 3.36
CA ASP A 242 -16.65 0.95 2.60
C ASP A 242 -17.65 0.14 3.45
N ASP A 243 -18.51 -0.67 2.78
CA ASP A 243 -19.50 -1.51 3.44
C ASP A 243 -18.87 -2.67 4.25
N GLN A 244 -17.65 -3.12 3.89
CA GLN A 244 -16.92 -4.15 4.64
C GLN A 244 -16.35 -3.57 5.93
N ASP A 245 -15.83 -2.34 5.88
CA ASP A 245 -15.41 -1.58 7.06
C ASP A 245 -16.57 -1.37 8.03
N ALA A 246 -17.77 -1.10 7.51
CA ALA A 246 -18.95 -0.98 8.34
C ALA A 246 -19.39 -2.30 8.98
N ALA A 247 -19.22 -3.42 8.26
CA ALA A 247 -19.52 -4.76 8.78
C ALA A 247 -18.54 -5.18 9.90
N ASP A 248 -17.28 -4.74 9.83
CA ASP A 248 -16.26 -4.94 10.87
C ASP A 248 -15.76 -3.61 11.44
N PHE A 249 -16.72 -2.85 11.97
CA PHE A 249 -16.46 -1.54 12.57
C PHE A 249 -15.41 -1.56 13.70
N PRO A 250 -15.36 -2.57 14.59
CA PRO A 250 -14.29 -2.66 15.59
C PRO A 250 -12.89 -2.75 14.97
N ALA A 251 -12.70 -3.53 13.89
CA ALA A 251 -11.42 -3.58 13.19
C ALA A 251 -11.09 -2.26 12.49
N PHE A 252 -12.08 -1.60 11.88
CA PHE A 252 -11.88 -0.27 11.30
C PHE A 252 -11.43 0.77 12.34
N GLY A 253 -12.06 0.78 13.51
CA GLY A 253 -11.65 1.65 14.62
C GLY A 253 -10.26 1.32 15.18
N ALA A 254 -9.89 0.04 15.23
CA ALA A 254 -8.54 -0.37 15.61
C ALA A 254 -7.50 0.10 14.57
N ARG A 255 -7.82 0.00 13.27
CA ARG A 255 -6.96 0.51 12.19
C ARG A 255 -6.75 2.02 12.32
N ALA A 256 -7.82 2.79 12.45
CA ALA A 256 -7.74 4.24 12.63
C ALA A 256 -6.90 4.61 13.87
N SER A 257 -7.07 3.89 14.98
CA SER A 257 -6.26 4.09 16.19
C SER A 257 -4.78 3.80 15.95
N ALA A 258 -4.47 2.69 15.28
CA ALA A 258 -3.12 2.27 14.99
C ALA A 258 -2.39 3.24 14.06
N TRP A 259 -3.07 3.78 13.05
CA TRP A 259 -2.48 4.79 12.18
C TRP A 259 -2.20 6.08 12.90
N LEU A 260 -3.14 6.59 13.70
CA LEU A 260 -2.90 7.81 14.47
C LEU A 260 -1.70 7.68 15.42
N THR A 261 -1.57 6.55 16.11
CA THR A 261 -0.42 6.32 17.01
C THR A 261 0.87 6.01 16.25
N GLY A 262 0.78 5.62 14.98
CA GLY A 262 1.90 5.36 14.08
C GLY A 262 2.46 6.60 13.39
N ILE A 263 1.79 7.75 13.45
CA ILE A 263 2.27 9.00 12.83
C ILE A 263 3.60 9.42 13.48
N PRO A 264 4.65 9.76 12.70
CA PRO A 264 5.93 10.19 13.26
C PRO A 264 5.83 11.49 14.07
N GLU A 265 6.59 11.58 15.16
CA GLU A 265 6.71 12.81 15.96
C GLU A 265 7.38 13.93 15.14
N GLY A 266 6.95 15.18 15.35
CA GLY A 266 7.50 16.35 14.68
C GLY A 266 6.98 16.61 13.26
N THR A 267 6.03 15.80 12.79
CA THR A 267 5.26 16.06 11.56
C THR A 267 4.11 17.02 11.85
N PRO A 268 3.62 17.81 10.86
CA PRO A 268 2.44 18.67 11.06
C PRO A 268 1.20 17.87 11.49
N LEU A 269 1.12 16.59 11.10
CA LEU A 269 0.02 15.70 11.43
C LEU A 269 0.08 15.16 12.87
N ALA A 270 1.26 15.15 13.49
CA ALA A 270 1.46 14.62 14.84
C ALA A 270 0.60 15.35 15.88
N GLU A 271 0.55 16.69 15.83
CA GLU A 271 -0.22 17.49 16.81
C GLU A 271 -1.72 17.21 16.70
N LEU A 272 -2.24 17.07 15.47
CA LEU A 272 -3.63 16.71 15.24
C LEU A 272 -3.93 15.31 15.76
N ALA A 273 -3.05 14.35 15.48
CA ALA A 273 -3.19 12.98 15.97
C ALA A 273 -3.18 12.92 17.50
N ASP A 274 -2.30 13.68 18.15
CA ASP A 274 -2.23 13.76 19.61
C ASP A 274 -3.50 14.36 20.21
N THR A 275 -4.05 15.43 19.64
CA THR A 275 -5.33 16.01 20.10
C THR A 275 -6.50 15.05 19.91
N ILE A 276 -6.56 14.32 18.78
CA ILE A 276 -7.58 13.29 18.57
C ILE A 276 -7.44 12.17 19.61
N CYS A 277 -6.25 11.61 19.77
CA CYS A 277 -5.98 10.53 20.71
C CYS A 277 -6.27 10.94 22.16
N ALA A 278 -5.85 12.14 22.58
CA ALA A 278 -6.15 12.69 23.89
C ALA A 278 -7.66 12.91 24.08
N GLY A 279 -8.32 13.53 23.11
CA GLY A 279 -9.76 13.76 23.14
C GLY A 279 -10.59 12.48 23.27
N VAL A 280 -10.22 11.44 22.53
CA VAL A 280 -10.87 10.12 22.63
C VAL A 280 -10.59 9.48 24.00
N ALA A 281 -9.36 9.53 24.49
CA ALA A 281 -9.00 8.98 25.80
C ALA A 281 -9.75 9.66 26.95
N GLU A 282 -9.93 10.98 26.84
CA GLU A 282 -10.69 11.82 27.79
C GLU A 282 -12.20 11.75 27.59
N ARG A 283 -12.68 11.12 26.51
CA ARG A 283 -14.10 11.03 26.12
C ARG A 283 -14.75 12.39 25.91
N ARG A 284 -14.03 13.30 25.26
CA ARG A 284 -14.56 14.61 24.86
C ARG A 284 -15.57 14.45 23.72
N ALA A 285 -16.51 15.37 23.62
CA ALA A 285 -17.47 15.38 22.52
C ALA A 285 -16.76 15.59 21.18
N ALA A 286 -17.24 14.94 20.11
CA ALA A 286 -16.69 15.06 18.76
C ALA A 286 -16.52 16.54 18.33
N ALA A 287 -17.53 17.36 18.63
CA ALA A 287 -17.53 18.78 18.31
C ALA A 287 -16.41 19.55 19.02
N ASP A 288 -16.05 19.19 20.25
CA ASP A 288 -15.00 19.87 21.01
C ASP A 288 -13.62 19.48 20.49
N ILE A 289 -13.42 18.21 20.14
CA ILE A 289 -12.19 17.72 19.49
C ILE A 289 -12.03 18.41 18.12
N LEU A 290 -13.11 18.45 17.34
CA LEU A 290 -13.10 19.04 16.00
C LEU A 290 -12.83 20.55 16.03
N ARG A 291 -13.45 21.31 16.95
CA ARG A 291 -13.15 22.75 17.10
C ARG A 291 -11.69 23.00 17.42
N GLU A 292 -11.08 22.15 18.24
CA GLU A 292 -9.66 22.28 18.57
C GLU A 292 -8.78 22.01 17.35
N ILE A 293 -9.04 20.91 16.62
CA ILE A 293 -8.30 20.58 15.39
C ILE A 293 -8.43 21.69 14.34
N LEU A 294 -9.63 22.19 14.11
CA LEU A 294 -9.88 23.24 13.11
C LEU A 294 -9.28 24.59 13.50
N ALA A 295 -9.02 24.81 14.79
CA ALA A 295 -8.32 26.00 15.27
C ALA A 295 -6.79 25.89 15.14
N MET A 296 -6.24 24.70 14.83
CA MET A 296 -4.80 24.50 14.67
C MET A 296 -4.33 25.08 13.33
N PRO A 297 -3.26 25.89 13.32
CA PRO A 297 -2.64 26.35 12.07
C PRO A 297 -2.29 25.20 11.11
N GLN A 298 -1.81 24.08 11.67
CA GLN A 298 -1.37 22.89 10.95
C GLN A 298 -2.50 22.20 10.17
N ALA A 299 -3.77 22.38 10.55
CA ALA A 299 -4.91 21.74 9.89
C ALA A 299 -5.18 22.27 8.47
N THR A 300 -4.63 23.44 8.12
CA THR A 300 -4.78 24.09 6.81
C THR A 300 -3.49 24.09 5.98
N LEU A 301 -2.42 23.50 6.50
CA LEU A 301 -1.16 23.38 5.79
C LEU A 301 -1.14 22.06 5.01
N PRO A 302 -0.64 22.05 3.76
CA PRO A 302 -0.39 20.82 3.04
C PRO A 302 0.57 19.93 3.83
N VAL A 303 0.23 18.65 3.95
CA VAL A 303 1.05 17.65 4.65
C VAL A 303 1.71 16.74 3.61
N PRO A 304 3.00 16.42 3.75
CA PRO A 304 3.71 15.52 2.84
C PRO A 304 3.02 14.15 2.71
N GLU A 305 3.05 13.56 1.52
CA GLU A 305 2.40 12.28 1.20
C GLU A 305 2.89 11.14 2.11
N GLU A 306 4.17 11.15 2.46
CA GLU A 306 4.78 10.15 3.33
C GLU A 306 4.15 10.11 4.72
N ASP A 307 3.65 11.24 5.24
CA ASP A 307 3.03 11.35 6.56
C ASP A 307 1.59 10.80 6.55
N TRP A 308 0.94 10.82 5.38
CA TRP A 308 -0.40 10.25 5.19
C TRP A 308 -0.40 8.72 5.05
N THR A 309 0.73 8.16 4.63
CA THR A 309 0.85 6.75 4.22
C THR A 309 0.39 5.80 5.34
N TRP A 310 -0.45 4.81 4.99
CA TRP A 310 -0.80 3.73 5.92
C TRP A 310 0.41 2.84 6.19
N ARG A 311 0.78 2.72 7.47
CA ARG A 311 2.01 2.05 7.92
C ARG A 311 1.74 0.89 8.89
N SER A 312 0.51 0.72 9.35
CA SER A 312 0.19 -0.08 10.54
C SER A 312 -0.23 -1.53 10.26
N SER A 313 -0.13 -2.06 9.04
CA SER A 313 -0.40 -3.48 8.76
C SER A 313 0.87 -4.31 8.60
N THR A 314 0.78 -5.60 8.92
CA THR A 314 1.78 -6.61 8.57
C THR A 314 1.61 -7.06 7.11
N GLY A 315 2.66 -7.61 6.51
CA GLY A 315 2.62 -8.25 5.20
C GLY A 315 2.98 -7.38 4.00
N LEU A 316 3.14 -6.08 4.20
CA LEU A 316 3.35 -5.11 3.11
C LEU A 316 4.69 -4.36 3.17
N ALA A 317 5.45 -4.47 4.25
CA ALA A 317 6.71 -3.73 4.39
C ALA A 317 7.78 -4.22 3.42
N ALA A 318 7.98 -5.53 3.30
CA ALA A 318 8.94 -6.09 2.36
C ALA A 318 8.57 -5.71 0.91
N VAL A 319 7.27 -5.71 0.60
CA VAL A 319 6.76 -5.24 -0.71
C VAL A 319 7.09 -3.77 -0.90
N ARG A 320 6.71 -2.89 0.04
CA ARG A 320 6.94 -1.45 -0.03
C ARG A 320 8.42 -1.10 -0.21
N GLU A 321 9.30 -1.71 0.58
CA GLU A 321 10.74 -1.45 0.48
C GLU A 321 11.34 -2.03 -0.81
N ALA A 322 10.92 -3.22 -1.26
CA ALA A 322 11.34 -3.75 -2.56
C ALA A 322 10.94 -2.82 -3.71
N THR A 323 9.71 -2.35 -3.65
CA THR A 323 9.13 -1.41 -4.59
C THR A 323 9.89 -0.07 -4.62
N ALA A 324 10.24 0.48 -3.45
CA ALA A 324 11.06 1.69 -3.34
C ALA A 324 12.47 1.51 -3.94
N LEU A 325 13.00 0.28 -3.95
CA LEU A 325 14.26 -0.09 -4.59
C LEU A 325 14.13 -0.36 -6.11
N GLY A 326 12.95 -0.15 -6.69
CA GLY A 326 12.65 -0.40 -8.10
C GLY A 326 12.50 -1.88 -8.46
N LEU A 327 12.18 -2.73 -7.47
CA LEU A 327 11.99 -4.16 -7.65
C LEU A 327 10.49 -4.52 -7.75
N SER A 328 10.19 -5.64 -8.40
CA SER A 328 8.83 -6.16 -8.53
C SER A 328 8.71 -7.49 -7.77
N PRO A 329 8.30 -7.46 -6.49
CA PRO A 329 8.19 -8.67 -5.67
C PRO A 329 6.99 -9.54 -6.08
N LEU A 330 7.17 -10.86 -6.01
CA LEU A 330 6.09 -11.85 -6.16
C LEU A 330 5.42 -12.08 -4.81
N THR A 331 4.10 -11.91 -4.73
CA THR A 331 3.27 -12.14 -3.53
C THR A 331 2.23 -13.23 -3.78
N ARG A 332 1.53 -13.70 -2.73
CA ARG A 332 0.44 -14.68 -2.87
C ARG A 332 -0.69 -14.18 -3.78
N HIS A 333 -0.83 -12.86 -3.90
CA HIS A 333 -1.82 -12.21 -4.76
C HIS A 333 -1.30 -11.93 -6.18
N GLY A 334 -0.06 -12.30 -6.47
CA GLY A 334 0.58 -12.07 -7.76
C GLY A 334 1.77 -11.11 -7.66
N GLN A 335 2.27 -10.74 -8.83
CA GLN A 335 3.42 -9.84 -8.94
C GLN A 335 2.98 -8.40 -8.70
N VAL A 336 3.70 -7.70 -7.82
CA VAL A 336 3.44 -6.28 -7.53
C VAL A 336 4.14 -5.43 -8.59
N ILE A 337 3.37 -4.57 -9.24
CA ILE A 337 3.83 -3.70 -10.33
C ILE A 337 3.71 -2.26 -9.84
N MET A 338 4.77 -1.47 -10.09
CA MET A 338 4.76 -0.05 -9.81
C MET A 338 3.91 0.72 -10.80
N MET A 339 3.01 1.56 -10.29
CA MET A 339 2.27 2.53 -11.08
C MET A 339 3.02 3.85 -11.11
N ASP A 340 2.97 4.53 -12.26
CA ASP A 340 3.43 5.91 -12.34
C ASP A 340 2.42 6.85 -11.60
N PRO A 341 2.82 8.06 -11.19
CA PRO A 341 1.93 8.99 -10.47
C PRO A 341 0.63 9.34 -11.21
N VAL A 342 0.66 9.27 -12.56
CA VAL A 342 -0.52 9.55 -13.39
C VAL A 342 -1.53 8.39 -13.30
N GLN A 343 -1.04 7.15 -13.39
CA GLN A 343 -1.85 5.94 -13.26
C GLN A 343 -2.47 5.85 -11.87
N ASP A 344 -1.71 6.17 -10.83
CA ASP A 344 -2.21 6.20 -9.46
C ASP A 344 -3.37 7.22 -9.31
N ALA A 345 -3.16 8.46 -9.77
CA ALA A 345 -4.20 9.49 -9.75
C ALA A 345 -5.46 9.09 -10.54
N ILE A 346 -5.30 8.36 -11.65
CA ILE A 346 -6.42 7.81 -12.43
C ILE A 346 -7.17 6.73 -11.66
N MET A 347 -6.46 5.78 -11.04
CA MET A 347 -7.08 4.71 -10.28
C MET A 347 -7.88 5.28 -9.10
N ALA A 348 -7.31 6.25 -8.39
CA ALA A 348 -8.02 6.99 -7.35
C ALA A 348 -9.28 7.69 -7.90
N ALA A 349 -9.22 8.26 -9.11
CA ALA A 349 -10.36 8.94 -9.76
C ALA A 349 -11.48 7.98 -10.09
N LEU A 350 -11.14 6.82 -10.65
CA LEU A 350 -12.10 5.78 -10.95
C LEU A 350 -12.76 5.23 -9.69
N GLN A 351 -12.00 5.06 -8.60
CA GLN A 351 -12.54 4.60 -7.33
C GLN A 351 -13.54 5.60 -6.73
N GLU A 352 -13.23 6.90 -6.73
CA GLU A 352 -14.16 7.94 -6.25
C GLU A 352 -15.46 7.99 -7.05
N GLU A 353 -15.40 7.79 -8.36
CA GLU A 353 -16.58 7.73 -9.21
C GLU A 353 -17.40 6.47 -8.95
N GLN A 354 -16.76 5.32 -8.70
CA GLN A 354 -17.46 4.11 -8.26
C GLN A 354 -18.19 4.32 -6.93
N GLU A 355 -17.51 4.91 -5.93
CA GLU A 355 -18.11 5.27 -4.64
C GLU A 355 -19.30 6.23 -4.84
N THR A 356 -19.14 7.24 -5.69
CA THR A 356 -20.20 8.22 -5.99
C THR A 356 -21.39 7.58 -6.69
N MET A 357 -21.16 6.66 -7.63
CA MET A 357 -22.21 5.91 -8.31
C MET A 357 -22.97 5.01 -7.34
N ALA A 358 -22.26 4.30 -6.46
CA ALA A 358 -22.90 3.51 -5.40
C ALA A 358 -23.80 4.41 -4.53
N LEU A 359 -23.32 5.59 -4.13
CA LEU A 359 -24.11 6.56 -3.36
C LEU A 359 -25.32 7.11 -4.12
N ARG A 360 -25.22 7.38 -5.43
CA ARG A 360 -26.33 7.87 -6.26
C ARG A 360 -27.39 6.79 -6.52
N SER A 361 -26.97 5.54 -6.69
CA SER A 361 -27.88 4.41 -6.97
C SER A 361 -28.94 4.19 -5.87
N THR A 362 -28.59 4.58 -4.64
CA THR A 362 -29.47 4.56 -3.46
C THR A 362 -30.34 5.81 -3.30
N GLN A 363 -30.03 6.90 -4.01
CA GLN A 363 -30.80 8.13 -3.96
C GLN A 363 -31.98 8.07 -4.94
N ARG A 364 -33.08 8.68 -4.52
CA ARG A 364 -34.29 8.83 -5.32
C ARG A 364 -34.63 10.31 -5.42
N ASP A 365 -35.13 10.73 -6.57
CA ASP A 365 -35.74 12.05 -6.72
C ASP A 365 -37.06 12.16 -5.93
N ALA A 366 -37.71 13.31 -6.01
CA ALA A 366 -38.97 13.57 -5.33
C ALA A 366 -40.13 12.63 -5.73
N PHE A 367 -39.96 11.88 -6.83
CA PHE A 367 -40.95 10.95 -7.38
C PHE A 367 -40.56 9.48 -7.16
N GLY A 368 -39.48 9.20 -6.43
CA GLY A 368 -39.03 7.84 -6.18
C GLY A 368 -38.27 7.22 -7.36
N CYS A 369 -37.85 8.02 -8.35
CA CYS A 369 -37.03 7.57 -9.47
C CYS A 369 -35.53 7.67 -9.11
N PRO A 370 -34.69 6.70 -9.53
CA PRO A 370 -33.24 6.83 -9.39
C PRO A 370 -32.74 8.12 -10.06
N LEU A 371 -31.77 8.78 -9.44
CA LEU A 371 -31.11 9.93 -10.08
C LEU A 371 -30.41 9.47 -11.37
N PRO A 372 -30.47 10.27 -12.45
CA PRO A 372 -29.87 9.90 -13.73
C PRO A 372 -28.34 9.81 -13.64
N ASP A 373 -27.77 8.79 -14.28
CA ASP A 373 -26.34 8.63 -14.53
C ASP A 373 -25.94 9.47 -15.75
N ASP A 374 -24.84 10.21 -15.66
CA ASP A 374 -24.27 10.97 -16.78
C ASP A 374 -23.46 10.09 -17.74
N GLY A 375 -23.26 8.81 -17.39
CA GLY A 375 -22.61 7.80 -18.21
C GLY A 375 -21.11 7.99 -18.32
N TRP A 376 -20.51 8.91 -17.56
CA TRP A 376 -19.09 9.24 -17.64
C TRP A 376 -18.21 8.05 -17.28
N PHE A 377 -18.53 7.33 -16.20
CA PHE A 377 -17.72 6.18 -15.76
C PHE A 377 -17.80 5.02 -16.75
N ALA A 378 -18.99 4.73 -17.28
CA ALA A 378 -19.16 3.75 -18.34
C ALA A 378 -18.37 4.14 -19.61
N GLN A 379 -18.28 5.43 -19.91
CA GLN A 379 -17.44 5.94 -20.98
C GLN A 379 -15.94 5.76 -20.70
N ALA A 380 -15.48 6.07 -19.48
CA ALA A 380 -14.09 5.83 -19.05
C ALA A 380 -13.71 4.34 -19.19
N GLN A 381 -14.57 3.43 -18.73
CA GLN A 381 -14.37 1.99 -18.84
C GLN A 381 -14.31 1.52 -20.30
N ARG A 382 -15.16 2.10 -21.17
CA ARG A 382 -15.10 1.80 -22.62
C ARG A 382 -13.74 2.17 -23.19
N MET A 383 -13.19 3.36 -22.90
CA MET A 383 -11.91 3.83 -23.47
C MET A 383 -10.71 2.89 -23.19
N VAL A 384 -10.76 2.14 -22.09
CA VAL A 384 -9.73 1.16 -21.68
C VAL A 384 -10.13 -0.29 -21.92
N SER A 385 -11.29 -0.53 -22.54
CA SER A 385 -11.77 -1.88 -22.83
C SER A 385 -10.94 -2.55 -23.93
N LYS A 386 -10.93 -3.88 -23.92
CA LYS A 386 -10.28 -4.69 -24.97
C LYS A 386 -10.80 -4.38 -26.37
N GLU A 387 -12.07 -4.00 -26.49
CA GLU A 387 -12.71 -3.63 -27.77
C GLU A 387 -12.06 -2.39 -28.40
N ASN A 388 -11.48 -1.51 -27.60
CA ASN A 388 -10.74 -0.33 -28.07
C ASN A 388 -9.28 -0.62 -28.46
N ILE A 389 -8.80 -1.84 -28.21
CA ILE A 389 -7.49 -2.37 -28.66
C ILE A 389 -7.65 -3.18 -29.95
N ALA A 390 -8.89 -3.40 -30.41
CA ALA A 390 -9.17 -4.12 -31.65
C ALA A 390 -8.86 -3.29 -32.91
N PRO A 391 -8.67 -3.94 -34.07
CA PRO A 391 -8.69 -3.25 -35.36
C PRO A 391 -9.99 -2.42 -35.49
N PRO A 392 -9.93 -1.16 -35.93
CA PRO A 392 -8.90 -0.59 -36.80
C PRO A 392 -7.76 0.18 -36.10
N ARG A 393 -7.70 0.20 -34.76
CA ARG A 393 -6.72 1.04 -34.04
C ARG A 393 -5.33 0.43 -33.98
N PHE A 394 -5.20 -0.89 -33.98
CA PHE A 394 -3.92 -1.60 -33.94
C PHE A 394 -3.88 -2.69 -35.02
N SER A 395 -2.68 -3.11 -35.41
CA SER A 395 -2.52 -4.18 -36.39
C SER A 395 -3.01 -5.53 -35.83
N ALA A 396 -3.32 -6.48 -36.72
CA ALA A 396 -3.76 -7.81 -36.31
C ALA A 396 -2.69 -8.57 -35.50
N ALA A 397 -1.40 -8.32 -35.78
CA ALA A 397 -0.29 -8.84 -34.98
C ALA A 397 -0.29 -8.30 -33.55
N THR A 398 -0.57 -7.00 -33.37
CA THR A 398 -0.69 -6.37 -32.05
C THR A 398 -1.87 -6.94 -31.25
N ALA A 399 -3.02 -7.14 -31.91
CA ALA A 399 -4.19 -7.76 -31.29
C ALA A 399 -3.89 -9.20 -30.84
N HIS A 400 -3.24 -10.00 -31.71
CA HIS A 400 -2.81 -11.36 -31.38
C HIS A 400 -1.83 -11.40 -30.21
N ALA A 401 -0.81 -10.54 -30.20
CA ALA A 401 0.16 -10.46 -29.12
C ALA A 401 -0.49 -10.07 -27.78
N THR A 402 -1.46 -9.15 -27.81
CA THR A 402 -2.27 -8.77 -26.63
C THR A 402 -3.02 -9.98 -26.07
N GLU A 403 -3.65 -10.78 -26.94
CA GLU A 403 -4.39 -11.98 -26.54
C GLU A 403 -3.49 -13.09 -25.99
N HIS A 404 -2.32 -13.32 -26.61
CA HIS A 404 -1.42 -14.41 -26.25
C HIS A 404 -0.59 -14.10 -25.00
N THR A 405 -0.20 -12.84 -24.81
CA THR A 405 0.65 -12.44 -23.69
C THR A 405 -0.15 -11.93 -22.49
N GLY A 406 -1.38 -11.44 -22.72
CA GLY A 406 -2.17 -10.70 -21.73
C GLY A 406 -1.66 -9.27 -21.47
N LEU A 407 -0.65 -8.80 -22.22
CA LEU A 407 -0.06 -7.48 -22.09
C LEU A 407 -0.77 -6.48 -23.00
N MET A 408 -0.83 -5.22 -22.58
CA MET A 408 -1.24 -4.12 -23.46
C MET A 408 -0.13 -3.81 -24.48
N PRO A 409 -0.45 -3.24 -25.66
CA PRO A 409 0.57 -2.77 -26.59
C PRO A 409 1.62 -1.88 -25.90
N PRO A 410 2.92 -2.03 -26.23
CA PRO A 410 3.98 -1.25 -25.60
C PRO A 410 3.87 0.23 -25.96
N LEU A 411 4.41 1.07 -25.09
CA LEU A 411 4.66 2.48 -25.39
C LEU A 411 5.81 2.62 -26.42
N PRO A 412 6.04 3.81 -26.99
CA PRO A 412 7.17 4.03 -27.92
C PRO A 412 8.54 3.64 -27.35
N THR A 413 8.68 3.64 -26.02
CA THR A 413 9.88 3.24 -25.29
C THR A 413 10.00 1.72 -25.04
N GLY A 414 9.01 0.92 -25.44
CA GLY A 414 8.92 -0.51 -25.14
C GLY A 414 8.34 -0.82 -23.75
N PHE A 415 8.43 -2.08 -23.34
CA PHE A 415 8.09 -2.50 -21.97
C PHE A 415 9.24 -2.22 -20.99
N PRO A 416 8.94 -1.88 -19.73
CA PRO A 416 9.97 -1.78 -18.68
C PRO A 416 10.67 -3.10 -18.37
N ASP A 417 9.96 -4.23 -18.51
CA ASP A 417 10.49 -5.57 -18.27
C ASP A 417 11.01 -6.20 -19.58
N PRO A 418 12.31 -6.52 -19.68
CA PRO A 418 12.89 -7.18 -20.86
C PRO A 418 12.27 -8.53 -21.20
N GLU A 419 11.79 -9.29 -20.22
CA GLU A 419 11.12 -10.57 -20.47
C GLU A 419 9.71 -10.35 -21.05
N HIS A 420 9.01 -9.31 -20.61
CA HIS A 420 7.75 -8.90 -21.26
C HIS A 420 7.99 -8.45 -22.70
N GLN A 421 9.04 -7.66 -22.95
CA GLN A 421 9.41 -7.26 -24.31
C GLN A 421 9.70 -8.47 -25.19
N LYS A 422 10.50 -9.42 -24.69
CA LYS A 422 10.83 -10.65 -25.43
C LYS A 422 9.60 -11.51 -25.73
N ARG A 423 8.71 -11.70 -24.76
CA ARG A 423 7.46 -12.46 -24.94
C ARG A 423 6.54 -11.79 -25.96
N TRP A 424 6.47 -10.45 -25.93
CA TRP A 424 5.71 -9.66 -26.88
C TRP A 424 6.26 -9.79 -28.31
N ASP A 425 7.56 -9.55 -28.47
CA ASP A 425 8.23 -9.62 -29.77
C ASP A 425 8.11 -11.01 -30.39
N GLN A 426 8.19 -12.06 -29.56
CA GLN A 426 7.96 -13.43 -30.00
C GLN A 426 6.54 -13.64 -30.54
N ALA A 427 5.51 -13.21 -29.82
CA ALA A 427 4.11 -13.38 -30.26
C ALA A 427 3.80 -12.59 -31.54
N VAL A 428 4.37 -11.38 -31.69
CA VAL A 428 4.24 -10.59 -32.92
C VAL A 428 4.94 -11.30 -34.09
N ALA A 429 6.17 -11.79 -33.87
CA ALA A 429 6.94 -12.47 -34.91
C ALA A 429 6.24 -13.75 -35.39
N GLU A 430 5.74 -14.57 -34.46
CA GLU A 430 4.96 -15.78 -34.77
C GLU A 430 3.74 -15.44 -35.64
N TYR A 431 2.99 -14.38 -35.30
CA TYR A 431 1.85 -13.96 -36.10
C TYR A 431 2.23 -13.47 -37.51
N CYS A 432 3.27 -12.64 -37.62
CA CYS A 432 3.74 -12.11 -38.90
C CYS A 432 4.33 -13.18 -39.81
N ASP A 433 4.98 -14.21 -39.25
CA ASP A 433 5.48 -15.36 -40.00
C ASP A 433 4.32 -16.19 -40.58
N GLU A 434 3.22 -16.35 -39.83
CA GLU A 434 2.00 -17.02 -40.29
C GLU A 434 1.18 -16.17 -41.27
N HIS A 435 1.30 -14.84 -41.21
CA HIS A 435 0.52 -13.88 -42.00
C HIS A 435 1.43 -12.82 -42.65
N PRO A 436 2.19 -13.16 -43.71
CA PRO A 436 3.24 -12.31 -44.28
C PRO A 436 2.76 -10.97 -44.85
N ASP A 437 1.47 -10.86 -45.19
CA ASP A 437 0.85 -9.65 -45.72
C ASP A 437 0.42 -8.65 -44.62
N THR A 438 0.64 -8.98 -43.34
CA THR A 438 0.28 -8.12 -42.21
C THR A 438 1.22 -6.92 -42.14
N GLU A 439 0.69 -5.72 -42.37
CA GLU A 439 1.41 -4.49 -42.10
C GLU A 439 1.52 -4.28 -40.58
N HIS A 440 2.73 -4.36 -40.04
CA HIS A 440 3.03 -4.09 -38.64
C HIS A 440 4.29 -3.22 -38.55
N ASP A 441 4.13 -2.02 -37.99
CA ASP A 441 5.24 -1.13 -37.65
C ASP A 441 5.22 -0.86 -36.13
N PRO A 442 6.18 -1.43 -35.36
CA PRO A 442 6.25 -1.24 -33.92
C PRO A 442 6.26 0.23 -33.48
N ARG A 443 6.84 1.13 -34.28
CA ARG A 443 6.88 2.57 -33.95
C ARG A 443 5.52 3.21 -34.07
N THR A 444 4.82 2.94 -35.18
CA THR A 444 3.46 3.42 -35.40
C THR A 444 2.49 2.86 -34.36
N GLU A 445 2.58 1.57 -34.02
CA GLU A 445 1.75 0.94 -32.99
C GLU A 445 2.01 1.56 -31.60
N GLY A 446 3.27 1.80 -31.25
CA GLY A 446 3.63 2.49 -30.00
C GLY A 446 3.11 3.92 -29.93
N LEU A 447 3.13 4.66 -31.03
CA LEU A 447 2.53 6.01 -31.10
C LEU A 447 1.01 5.98 -30.95
N ARG A 448 0.32 5.01 -31.57
CA ARG A 448 -1.14 4.84 -31.39
C ARG A 448 -1.49 4.51 -29.94
N ARG A 449 -0.67 3.69 -29.27
CA ARG A 449 -0.83 3.41 -27.84
C ARG A 449 -0.67 4.66 -26.99
N ALA A 450 0.39 5.43 -27.23
CA ALA A 450 0.64 6.71 -26.56
C ALA A 450 -0.55 7.68 -26.74
N GLN A 451 -1.10 7.79 -27.94
CA GLN A 451 -2.29 8.60 -28.22
C GLN A 451 -3.51 8.15 -27.41
N GLN A 452 -3.79 6.84 -27.36
CA GLN A 452 -4.91 6.30 -26.58
C GLN A 452 -4.75 6.59 -25.08
N MET A 453 -3.53 6.44 -24.54
CA MET A 453 -3.26 6.73 -23.13
C MET A 453 -3.45 8.20 -22.81
N LEU A 454 -2.89 9.11 -23.61
CA LEU A 454 -3.01 10.55 -23.37
C LEU A 454 -4.46 11.05 -23.55
N ALA A 455 -5.22 10.47 -24.49
CA ALA A 455 -6.65 10.73 -24.64
C ALA A 455 -7.45 10.34 -23.39
N PHE A 456 -7.17 9.15 -22.85
CA PHE A 456 -7.81 8.68 -21.63
C PHE A 456 -7.42 9.52 -20.40
N GLU A 457 -6.13 9.78 -20.21
CA GLU A 457 -5.61 10.65 -19.15
C GLU A 457 -6.29 12.03 -19.17
N THR A 458 -6.42 12.61 -20.35
CA THR A 458 -7.12 13.90 -20.57
C THR A 458 -8.60 13.81 -20.22
N PHE A 459 -9.29 12.78 -20.70
CA PHE A 459 -10.71 12.57 -20.42
C PHE A 459 -10.96 12.47 -18.91
N VAL A 460 -10.08 11.77 -18.19
CA VAL A 460 -10.14 11.69 -16.72
C VAL A 460 -9.82 13.04 -16.08
N ALA A 461 -8.77 13.72 -16.53
CA ALA A 461 -8.34 15.03 -16.02
C ALA A 461 -9.38 16.14 -16.20
N HIS A 462 -10.28 16.02 -17.19
CA HIS A 462 -11.38 16.96 -17.38
C HIS A 462 -12.35 16.97 -16.18
N ARG A 463 -12.61 15.81 -15.59
CA ARG A 463 -13.52 15.65 -14.45
C ARG A 463 -12.79 15.63 -13.10
N HIS A 464 -11.57 15.12 -13.06
CA HIS A 464 -10.74 15.01 -11.86
C HIS A 464 -9.45 15.83 -12.03
N PRO A 465 -9.43 17.10 -11.56
CA PRO A 465 -8.30 18.00 -11.74
C PRO A 465 -6.95 17.45 -11.24
N ARG A 466 -6.95 16.56 -10.24
CA ARG A 466 -5.74 15.89 -9.73
C ARG A 466 -5.00 15.08 -10.79
N VAL A 467 -5.72 14.47 -11.74
CA VAL A 467 -5.08 13.70 -12.82
C VAL A 467 -4.34 14.67 -13.74
N GLY A 468 -4.93 15.83 -14.04
CA GLY A 468 -4.24 16.88 -14.78
C GLY A 468 -3.01 17.41 -14.06
N GLN A 469 -3.06 17.57 -12.74
CA GLN A 469 -1.90 17.98 -11.94
C GLN A 469 -0.79 16.93 -11.95
N ALA A 470 -1.13 15.64 -11.78
CA ALA A 470 -0.19 14.53 -11.84
C ALA A 470 0.50 14.46 -13.21
N VAL A 471 -0.26 14.59 -14.30
CA VAL A 471 0.29 14.65 -15.67
C VAL A 471 1.28 15.82 -15.82
N VAL A 472 0.92 17.02 -15.34
CA VAL A 472 1.81 18.19 -15.40
C VAL A 472 3.07 18.00 -14.55
N ALA A 473 2.96 17.42 -13.35
CA ALA A 473 4.09 17.15 -12.48
C ALA A 473 5.07 16.14 -13.11
N GLU A 474 4.53 15.03 -13.63
CA GLU A 474 5.29 13.97 -14.30
C GLU A 474 6.07 14.53 -15.51
N LEU A 475 5.41 15.36 -16.32
CA LEU A 475 6.02 16.01 -17.48
C LEU A 475 7.16 16.98 -17.11
N ARG A 476 7.04 17.67 -15.97
CA ARG A 476 8.11 18.55 -15.46
C ARG A 476 9.30 17.76 -14.91
N ALA A 477 9.03 16.65 -14.23
CA ALA A 477 10.07 15.79 -13.66
C ALA A 477 10.82 14.99 -14.73
N HIS A 478 10.13 14.60 -15.80
CA HIS A 478 10.65 13.75 -16.86
C HIS A 478 10.48 14.39 -18.24
N PRO A 479 11.32 15.37 -18.63
CA PRO A 479 11.21 16.09 -19.91
C PRO A 479 11.47 15.23 -21.15
N THR A 480 11.97 14.00 -20.97
CA THR A 480 12.15 12.99 -22.03
C THR A 480 11.01 11.96 -22.07
N ASN A 481 9.92 12.18 -21.33
CA ASN A 481 8.77 11.28 -21.31
C ASN A 481 8.05 11.33 -22.68
N TRP A 482 7.57 10.18 -23.16
CA TRP A 482 6.83 10.07 -24.43
C TRP A 482 5.65 11.05 -24.53
N ARG A 483 5.07 11.45 -23.39
CA ARG A 483 4.00 12.46 -23.33
C ARG A 483 4.46 13.83 -23.86
N VAL A 484 5.72 14.22 -23.64
CA VAL A 484 6.30 15.49 -24.14
C VAL A 484 6.36 15.48 -25.66
N ASP A 485 6.89 14.42 -26.26
CA ASP A 485 7.00 14.27 -27.71
C ASP A 485 5.61 14.25 -28.38
N MET A 486 4.63 13.62 -27.74
CA MET A 486 3.24 13.57 -28.20
C MET A 486 2.55 14.94 -28.14
N LEU A 487 2.83 15.75 -27.12
CA LEU A 487 2.28 17.10 -26.99
C LEU A 487 2.97 18.07 -27.96
N ALA A 488 4.30 17.93 -28.16
CA ALA A 488 5.09 18.77 -29.06
C ALA A 488 4.76 18.56 -30.55
N THR A 489 4.30 17.37 -30.92
CA THR A 489 3.88 17.04 -32.30
C THR A 489 2.47 17.52 -32.66
N GLY A 490 1.83 18.29 -31.76
CA GLY A 490 0.55 18.95 -32.03
C GLY A 490 -0.68 18.09 -31.80
N PHE A 491 -0.53 16.98 -31.06
CA PHE A 491 -1.60 16.12 -30.55
C PHE A 491 -2.82 16.02 -31.50
N PRO A 492 -2.71 15.32 -32.65
CA PRO A 492 -3.84 15.19 -33.56
C PRO A 492 -4.89 14.27 -32.93
N CYS A 493 -5.85 14.86 -32.20
CA CYS A 493 -7.04 14.20 -31.65
C CYS A 493 -8.06 13.81 -32.74
N ASP A 494 -7.62 13.37 -33.92
CA ASP A 494 -8.56 12.98 -34.98
C ASP A 494 -9.17 11.57 -34.74
N THR A 495 -8.93 10.94 -33.59
CA THR A 495 -9.21 9.50 -33.39
C THR A 495 -10.32 9.16 -32.40
N ALA A 496 -11.08 10.11 -31.87
CA ALA A 496 -12.33 9.78 -31.17
C ALA A 496 -13.35 10.92 -31.18
N ASP A 497 -14.59 10.64 -31.58
CA ASP A 497 -15.77 11.50 -31.37
C ASP A 497 -15.90 11.98 -29.90
N GLU A 498 -15.27 11.22 -28.99
CA GLU A 498 -15.23 11.40 -27.54
C GLU A 498 -14.40 12.62 -27.09
N LEU A 499 -13.38 13.01 -27.86
CA LEU A 499 -12.53 14.19 -27.61
C LEU A 499 -13.05 15.45 -28.32
N ALA A 500 -14.08 15.33 -29.16
CA ALA A 500 -14.72 16.46 -29.83
C ALA A 500 -15.56 17.33 -28.87
N GLN A 501 -15.77 16.88 -27.62
CA GLN A 501 -16.45 17.67 -26.60
C GLN A 501 -15.68 18.97 -26.33
N PRO A 502 -16.31 20.16 -26.49
CA PRO A 502 -15.62 21.44 -26.33
C PRO A 502 -14.93 21.62 -24.97
N ALA A 503 -15.48 21.02 -23.91
CA ALA A 503 -14.95 21.11 -22.56
C ALA A 503 -13.66 20.28 -22.36
N VAL A 504 -13.59 19.10 -22.97
CA VAL A 504 -12.37 18.26 -23.01
C VAL A 504 -11.28 18.96 -23.82
N ARG A 505 -11.65 19.55 -24.97
CA ARG A 505 -10.73 20.33 -25.81
C ARG A 505 -10.20 21.58 -25.10
N ALA A 506 -11.05 22.31 -24.39
CA ALA A 506 -10.61 23.47 -23.61
C ALA A 506 -9.62 23.09 -22.50
N ARG A 507 -9.77 21.92 -21.86
CA ARG A 507 -8.83 21.42 -20.85
C ARG A 507 -7.53 20.92 -21.47
N LEU A 508 -7.57 20.30 -22.66
CA LEU A 508 -6.38 20.02 -23.47
C LEU A 508 -5.62 21.30 -23.80
N ASP A 509 -6.32 22.35 -24.25
CA ASP A 509 -5.71 23.65 -24.55
C ASP A 509 -5.15 24.32 -23.28
N GLU A 510 -5.77 24.10 -22.11
CA GLU A 510 -5.25 24.58 -20.83
C GLU A 510 -4.01 23.81 -20.36
N LEU A 511 -4.00 22.49 -20.50
CA LEU A 511 -2.81 21.66 -20.28
C LEU A 511 -1.69 22.10 -21.24
N ALA A 512 -1.98 22.19 -22.54
CA ALA A 512 -1.09 22.73 -23.58
C ALA A 512 -0.51 24.10 -23.23
N ARG A 513 -1.36 25.04 -22.77
CA ARG A 513 -0.92 26.38 -22.33
C ARG A 513 -0.10 26.35 -21.04
N ALA A 514 -0.42 25.47 -20.10
CA ALA A 514 0.37 25.27 -18.89
C ALA A 514 1.79 24.75 -19.19
N PHE A 515 1.98 24.09 -20.35
CA PHE A 515 3.29 23.71 -20.87
C PHE A 515 4.03 24.87 -21.54
N ASP A 516 3.32 25.79 -22.21
CA ASP A 516 3.94 26.90 -22.96
C ASP A 516 4.48 28.06 -22.08
N VAL A 517 4.41 27.94 -20.74
CA VAL A 517 4.95 28.95 -19.80
C VAL A 517 6.46 28.80 -19.54
N ALA A 518 7.15 27.84 -20.16
CA ALA A 518 8.61 27.69 -19.99
C ALA A 518 9.41 27.38 -21.28
N SER A 519 8.81 27.52 -22.46
CA SER A 519 9.49 27.44 -23.77
C SER A 519 10.27 28.72 -24.15
N SER A 520 10.28 29.74 -23.28
CA SER A 520 10.93 31.05 -23.53
C SER A 520 12.18 31.31 -22.67
N SER A 521 12.90 30.26 -22.24
CA SER A 521 14.26 30.41 -21.71
C SER A 521 15.14 29.21 -22.05
N ILE A 522 15.60 29.16 -23.30
CA ILE A 522 16.91 28.59 -23.67
C ILE A 522 17.81 29.77 -24.01
#